data_AF-A0AAP0LVJ4-F1
#
_entry.id   AF-A0AAP0LVJ4-F1
#
_cell.length_a   1.000
_cell.length_b   1.000
_cell.length_c   1.000
_cell.angle_alpha   90.00
_cell.angle_beta   90.00
_cell.angle_gamma   90.00
#
_symmetry.space_group_name_H-M   'P 1'
#
loop_
_entity.id
_entity.type
_entity.pdbx_description
1 polymer ?
#
loop_
_entity_poly.entity_id
_entity_poly.type
_entity_poly.pdbx_seq_one_letter_code
_entity_poly.pdbx_strand_id
1 'polypeptide(L)'
;MSLTMNSKKLEIQPQTLGPFFRVTAESLETENELGRAEGLIRVWLKGRVLLVDSIRLKRETLGMERSIFGIGLFIGAAAVRYRYDCGCKTAELLTINDSDLYHKARQVLQKNRGFNVVHEVTGSTMEDLAHMLEWGGIGTQMDANVKELLLIKLVLQVHATELISQ
;
A
#
# COMPACT_ATOMS: atom_id res chain seq x y z
N MET A 1 15.45 9.49 -0.60
CA MET A 1 15.07 10.51 0.39
C MET A 1 14.43 9.79 1.56
N SER A 2 15.10 9.72 2.72
CA SER A 2 14.53 9.13 3.95
C SER A 2 13.59 10.15 4.61
N LEU A 3 12.47 9.68 5.16
CA LEU A 3 11.53 10.50 5.93
C LEU A 3 11.66 10.11 7.40
N THR A 4 12.29 10.98 8.18
CA THR A 4 12.44 10.80 9.62
C THR A 4 11.33 11.53 10.35
N MET A 5 10.54 10.81 11.15
CA MET A 5 9.49 11.40 12.00
C MET A 5 9.95 11.42 13.46
N ASN A 6 10.64 12.50 13.85
CA ASN A 6 11.24 12.63 15.19
C ASN A 6 10.21 12.54 16.33
N SER A 7 8.98 13.05 16.16
CA SER A 7 7.92 12.96 17.17
C SER A 7 7.41 11.54 17.41
N LYS A 8 7.67 10.61 16.47
CA LYS A 8 7.19 9.21 16.53
C LYS A 8 8.30 8.18 16.59
N LYS A 9 9.57 8.60 16.70
CA LYS A 9 10.77 7.74 16.72
C LYS A 9 10.70 6.64 15.65
N LEU A 10 10.39 7.06 14.43
CA LEU A 10 10.20 6.20 13.27
C LEU A 10 11.01 6.77 12.10
N GLU A 11 11.76 5.90 11.44
CA GLU A 11 12.37 6.21 10.16
C GLU A 11 11.66 5.47 9.04
N ILE A 12 11.31 6.19 7.97
CA ILE A 12 10.76 5.60 6.75
C ILE A 12 11.78 5.72 5.63
N GLN A 13 12.24 4.58 5.13
CA GLN A 13 13.23 4.51 4.07
C GLN A 13 12.64 3.93 2.79
N PRO A 14 12.43 4.75 1.74
CA PRO A 14 12.16 4.25 0.41
C PRO A 14 13.46 3.80 -0.26
N GLN A 15 13.43 2.60 -0.82
CA GLN A 15 14.54 1.91 -1.49
C GLN A 15 14.04 1.42 -2.85
N THR A 16 14.89 1.51 -3.87
CA THR A 16 14.49 1.26 -5.26
C THR A 16 15.55 0.44 -5.97
N LEU A 17 15.14 -0.60 -6.67
CA LEU A 17 16.01 -1.40 -7.52
C LEU A 17 15.32 -1.65 -8.87
N GLY A 18 15.67 -0.87 -9.88
CA GLY A 18 14.98 -0.91 -11.16
C GLY A 18 13.48 -0.57 -11.02
N PRO A 19 12.56 -1.38 -11.57
CA PRO A 19 11.12 -1.15 -11.41
C PRO A 19 10.62 -1.49 -10.00
N PHE A 20 11.41 -2.21 -9.19
CA PHE A 20 11.00 -2.64 -7.86
C PHE A 20 11.22 -1.52 -6.85
N PHE A 21 10.28 -1.40 -5.91
CA PHE A 21 10.40 -0.48 -4.79
C PHE A 21 10.10 -1.21 -3.48
N ARG A 22 10.74 -0.74 -2.42
CA ARG A 22 10.49 -1.12 -1.04
C ARG A 22 10.40 0.14 -0.20
N VAL A 23 9.43 0.20 0.69
CA VAL A 23 9.33 1.22 1.73
C VAL A 23 9.40 0.52 3.06
N THR A 24 10.44 0.78 3.84
CA THR A 24 10.67 0.14 5.13
C THR A 24 10.41 1.16 6.24
N ALA A 25 9.76 0.70 7.31
CA ALA A 25 9.63 1.44 8.55
C ALA A 25 10.51 0.82 9.62
N GLU A 26 11.37 1.62 10.23
CA GLU A 26 12.34 1.21 11.23
C GLU A 26 12.12 1.97 12.53
N SER A 27 12.35 1.29 13.65
CA SER A 27 12.38 1.91 14.96
C SER A 27 13.67 2.70 15.13
N LEU A 28 13.57 3.99 15.45
CA LEU A 28 14.77 4.77 15.79
C LEU A 28 15.38 4.38 17.15
N GLU A 29 14.68 3.59 17.96
CA GLU A 29 15.17 3.17 19.28
C GLU A 29 15.91 1.83 19.24
N THR A 30 15.39 0.89 18.45
CA THR A 30 15.91 -0.48 18.38
C THR A 30 16.60 -0.77 17.05
N GLU A 31 16.53 0.14 16.09
CA GLU A 31 16.98 -0.04 14.70
C GLU A 31 16.33 -1.23 13.97
N ASN A 32 15.31 -1.83 14.58
CA ASN A 32 14.59 -2.96 14.00
C ASN A 32 13.58 -2.49 12.97
N GLU A 33 13.48 -3.24 11.87
CA GLU A 33 12.38 -3.12 10.92
C GLU A 33 11.05 -3.48 11.61
N LEU A 34 10.13 -2.52 11.64
CA LEU A 34 8.77 -2.64 12.17
C LEU A 34 7.79 -3.10 11.07
N GLY A 35 8.07 -2.77 9.82
CA GLY A 35 7.28 -3.24 8.70
C GLY A 35 7.79 -2.72 7.36
N ARG A 36 7.22 -3.24 6.28
CA ARG A 36 7.57 -2.84 4.92
C ARG A 36 6.39 -2.91 3.96
N ALA A 37 6.44 -2.11 2.92
CA ALA A 37 5.64 -2.26 1.72
C ALA A 37 6.55 -2.51 0.51
N GLU A 38 6.15 -3.42 -0.35
CA GLU A 38 6.88 -3.80 -1.55
C GLU A 38 5.96 -3.77 -2.76
N GLY A 39 6.56 -3.55 -3.92
CA GLY A 39 5.85 -3.64 -5.17
C GLY A 39 6.72 -3.26 -6.36
N LEU A 40 6.07 -3.08 -7.50
CA LEU A 40 6.74 -2.74 -8.75
C LEU A 40 6.03 -1.60 -9.47
N ILE A 41 6.82 -0.75 -10.12
CA ILE A 41 6.34 0.27 -11.06
C ILE A 41 6.47 -0.34 -12.46
N ARG A 42 5.32 -0.48 -13.11
CA ARG A 42 5.23 -0.98 -14.47
C ARG A 42 5.04 0.18 -15.43
N VAL A 43 5.76 0.15 -16.55
CA VAL A 43 5.54 1.08 -17.67
C VAL A 43 4.72 0.34 -18.72
N TRP A 44 3.49 0.79 -18.96
CA TRP A 44 2.63 0.24 -20.00
C TRP A 44 2.16 1.34 -20.97
N LEU A 45 1.44 0.96 -22.03
CA LEU A 45 0.91 1.88 -23.06
C LEU A 45 0.01 2.97 -22.46
N LYS A 46 -0.68 2.67 -21.36
CA LYS A 46 -1.54 3.62 -20.62
C LYS A 46 -0.79 4.48 -19.59
N GLY A 47 0.54 4.33 -19.50
CA GLY A 47 1.41 5.09 -18.61
C GLY A 47 2.06 4.24 -17.52
N ARG A 48 2.56 4.91 -16.48
CA ARG A 48 3.15 4.26 -15.31
C ARG A 48 2.05 3.81 -14.35
N VAL A 49 1.96 2.49 -14.22
CA VAL A 49 1.05 1.78 -13.33
C VAL A 49 1.89 1.13 -12.24
N LEU A 50 1.20 0.74 -11.20
CA LEU A 50 1.82 0.51 -9.94
C LEU A 50 1.16 -0.65 -9.26
N LEU A 51 1.97 -1.66 -9.01
CA LEU A 51 1.59 -2.83 -8.27
C LEU A 51 1.94 -2.60 -6.80
N VAL A 52 0.97 -2.61 -5.89
CA VAL A 52 1.27 -2.97 -4.49
C VAL A 52 1.27 -4.48 -4.44
N ASP A 53 2.41 -5.09 -4.12
CA ASP A 53 2.47 -6.54 -3.96
C ASP A 53 2.16 -6.93 -2.51
N SER A 54 2.86 -6.31 -1.55
CA SER A 54 2.59 -6.60 -0.15
C SER A 54 2.84 -5.43 0.79
N ILE A 55 2.10 -5.42 1.89
CA ILE A 55 2.39 -4.60 3.08
C ILE A 55 2.43 -5.58 4.25
N ARG A 56 3.58 -5.67 4.93
CA ARG A 56 3.81 -6.60 6.03
C ARG A 56 4.27 -5.84 7.27
N LEU A 57 3.71 -6.16 8.42
CA LEU A 57 4.10 -5.60 9.72
C LEU A 57 4.71 -6.72 10.56
N LYS A 58 5.74 -6.43 11.34
CA LYS A 58 6.36 -7.41 12.24
C LYS A 58 5.64 -7.45 13.58
N ARG A 59 5.75 -8.58 14.27
CA ARG A 59 5.13 -8.81 15.58
C ARG A 59 5.53 -7.77 16.63
N GLU A 60 6.74 -7.20 16.52
CA GLU A 60 7.22 -6.09 17.37
C GLU A 60 6.27 -4.88 17.37
N THR A 61 5.54 -4.63 16.28
CA THR A 61 4.53 -3.56 16.20
C THR A 61 3.30 -3.77 17.07
N LEU A 62 3.05 -5.00 17.56
CA LEU A 62 1.93 -5.30 18.46
C LEU A 62 2.18 -4.81 19.90
N GLY A 63 3.46 -4.73 20.29
CA GLY A 63 3.88 -4.34 21.64
C GLY A 63 4.19 -2.85 21.81
N MET A 64 4.12 -2.09 20.72
CA MET A 64 4.29 -0.64 20.77
C MET A 64 2.98 0.01 21.22
N GLU A 65 3.02 1.10 21.98
CA GLU A 65 1.83 1.96 22.23
C GLU A 65 1.18 2.48 20.92
N ARG A 66 1.87 2.29 19.80
CA ARG A 66 1.44 2.63 18.46
C ARG A 66 0.36 1.66 18.00
N SER A 67 -0.74 2.18 17.46
CA SER A 67 -1.67 1.35 16.72
C SER A 67 -0.95 0.74 15.50
N ILE A 68 -1.00 -0.59 15.36
CA ILE A 68 -0.57 -1.37 14.19
C ILE A 68 -1.12 -0.75 12.90
N PHE A 69 -2.35 -0.23 12.97
CA PHE A 69 -3.01 0.48 11.88
C PHE A 69 -2.29 1.77 11.49
N GLY A 70 -1.70 2.49 12.44
CA GLY A 70 -0.93 3.71 12.19
C GLY A 70 0.33 3.45 11.38
N ILE A 71 1.13 2.45 11.77
CA ILE A 71 2.37 2.10 11.05
C ILE A 71 2.06 1.63 9.63
N GLY A 72 1.08 0.73 9.48
CA GLY A 72 0.63 0.27 8.15
C GLY A 72 0.12 1.41 7.27
N LEU A 73 -0.57 2.38 7.85
CA LEU A 73 -1.04 3.57 7.13
C LEU A 73 0.14 4.43 6.67
N PHE A 74 1.14 4.69 7.52
CA PHE A 74 2.32 5.49 7.19
C PHE A 74 3.16 4.86 6.08
N ILE A 75 3.46 3.56 6.20
CA ILE A 75 4.18 2.82 5.15
C ILE A 75 3.39 2.90 3.83
N GLY A 76 2.09 2.63 3.87
CA GLY A 76 1.24 2.71 2.70
C GLY A 76 1.12 4.12 2.11
N ALA A 77 1.21 5.17 2.94
CA ALA A 77 1.21 6.56 2.49
C ALA A 77 2.53 6.93 1.83
N ALA A 78 3.65 6.57 2.44
CA ALA A 78 4.98 6.77 1.88
C ALA A 78 5.16 6.03 0.54
N ALA A 79 4.62 4.82 0.43
CA ALA A 79 4.54 4.13 -0.86
C ALA A 79 3.79 5.00 -1.89
N VAL A 80 2.54 5.40 -1.61
CA VAL A 80 1.71 6.22 -2.53
C VAL A 80 2.40 7.54 -2.90
N ARG A 81 3.11 8.17 -1.96
CA ARG A 81 3.88 9.38 -2.24
C ARG A 81 5.02 9.14 -3.21
N TYR A 82 5.86 8.14 -2.94
CA TYR A 82 6.94 7.74 -3.83
C TYR A 82 6.43 7.49 -5.26
N ARG A 83 5.25 6.88 -5.37
CA ARG A 83 4.59 6.58 -6.64
C ARG A 83 4.13 7.82 -7.41
N TYR A 84 3.58 8.81 -6.70
CA TYR A 84 3.24 10.10 -7.28
C TYR A 84 4.49 10.80 -7.83
N ASP A 85 5.59 10.78 -7.06
CA ASP A 85 6.86 11.38 -7.48
C ASP A 85 7.46 10.66 -8.70
N CYS A 86 7.19 9.36 -8.86
CA CYS A 86 7.55 8.60 -10.06
C CYS A 86 6.62 8.85 -11.26
N GLY A 87 5.59 9.69 -11.13
CA GLY A 87 4.64 10.00 -12.21
C GLY A 87 3.62 8.89 -12.49
N CYS A 88 3.38 7.98 -11.54
CA CYS A 88 2.30 6.99 -11.66
C CYS A 88 0.93 7.68 -11.57
N LYS A 89 0.02 7.31 -12.46
CA LYS A 89 -1.37 7.86 -12.46
C LYS A 89 -2.34 6.93 -11.74
N THR A 90 -2.10 5.63 -11.85
CA THR A 90 -2.98 4.57 -11.33
C THR A 90 -2.20 3.69 -10.38
N ALA A 91 -2.85 3.28 -9.27
CA ALA A 91 -2.40 2.24 -8.37
C ALA A 91 -3.33 1.03 -8.51
N GLU A 92 -2.76 -0.16 -8.67
CA GLU A 92 -3.49 -1.42 -8.80
C GLU A 92 -3.13 -2.37 -7.67
N LEU A 93 -4.10 -3.20 -7.29
CA LEU A 93 -3.93 -4.34 -6.38
C LEU A 93 -4.89 -5.47 -6.77
N LEU A 94 -4.54 -6.69 -6.40
CA LEU A 94 -5.47 -7.83 -6.41
C LEU A 94 -5.84 -8.19 -4.98
N THR A 95 -7.15 -8.20 -4.68
CA THR A 95 -7.62 -8.88 -3.47
C THR A 95 -7.76 -10.37 -3.78
N ILE A 96 -6.78 -11.18 -3.39
CA ILE A 96 -6.80 -12.63 -3.59
C ILE A 96 -7.99 -13.25 -2.83
N ASN A 97 -8.72 -14.13 -3.50
CA ASN A 97 -9.82 -14.89 -2.91
C ASN A 97 -9.31 -16.15 -2.20
N ASP A 98 -8.83 -15.98 -0.97
CA ASP A 98 -8.40 -17.08 -0.09
C ASP A 98 -9.55 -17.66 0.73
N SER A 99 -10.51 -16.82 1.13
CA SER A 99 -11.82 -17.24 1.66
C SER A 99 -12.88 -16.18 1.37
N ASP A 100 -14.12 -16.60 1.08
CA ASP A 100 -15.19 -15.66 0.68
C ASP A 100 -15.47 -14.57 1.72
N LEU A 101 -15.42 -14.91 3.01
CA LEU A 101 -15.73 -13.99 4.10
C LEU A 101 -14.61 -12.95 4.30
N TYR A 102 -13.34 -13.36 4.20
CA TYR A 102 -12.21 -12.44 4.26
C TYR A 102 -12.04 -11.63 2.97
N HIS A 103 -12.36 -12.22 1.82
CA HIS A 103 -12.29 -11.59 0.51
C HIS A 103 -13.24 -10.40 0.42
N LYS A 104 -14.51 -10.57 0.82
CA LYS A 104 -15.49 -9.48 0.81
C LYS A 104 -15.13 -8.35 1.78
N ALA A 105 -14.65 -8.69 2.98
CA ALA A 105 -14.19 -7.69 3.95
C ALA A 105 -12.99 -6.89 3.42
N ARG A 106 -12.03 -7.54 2.75
CA ARG A 106 -10.88 -6.88 2.11
C ARG A 106 -11.32 -5.94 0.99
N GLN A 107 -12.27 -6.33 0.15
CA GLN A 107 -12.80 -5.46 -0.90
C GLN A 107 -13.46 -4.21 -0.33
N VAL A 108 -14.30 -4.35 0.71
CA VAL A 108 -14.93 -3.20 1.38
C VAL A 108 -13.88 -2.27 1.96
N LEU A 109 -12.85 -2.81 2.62
CA LEU A 109 -11.75 -2.02 3.18
C LEU A 109 -11.00 -1.23 2.10
N GLN A 110 -10.75 -1.84 0.93
CA GLN A 110 -10.05 -1.17 -0.16
C GLN A 110 -10.93 -0.12 -0.85
N LYS A 111 -12.23 -0.38 -1.00
CA LYS A 111 -13.21 0.63 -1.45
C LYS A 111 -13.19 1.87 -0.55
N ASN A 112 -13.22 1.66 0.76
CA ASN A 112 -13.14 2.74 1.73
C ASN A 112 -11.78 3.49 1.70
N ARG A 113 -10.75 2.90 1.10
CA ARG A 113 -9.43 3.51 0.89
C ARG A 113 -9.29 4.18 -0.48
N GLY A 114 -10.36 4.22 -1.29
CA GLY A 114 -10.39 4.89 -2.59
C GLY A 114 -10.13 3.97 -3.79
N PHE A 115 -10.15 2.65 -3.61
CA PHE A 115 -10.02 1.70 -4.72
C PHE A 115 -11.37 1.30 -5.30
N ASN A 116 -11.45 1.16 -6.62
CA ASN A 116 -12.63 0.71 -7.34
C ASN A 116 -12.41 -0.70 -7.87
N VAL A 117 -13.49 -1.49 -7.97
CA VAL A 117 -13.43 -2.81 -8.61
C VAL A 117 -13.37 -2.62 -10.11
N VAL A 118 -12.38 -3.23 -10.75
CA VAL A 118 -12.18 -3.17 -12.21
C VAL A 118 -12.62 -4.47 -12.86
N HIS A 119 -12.13 -5.59 -12.33
CA HIS A 119 -12.31 -6.90 -12.95
C HIS A 119 -12.32 -8.01 -11.90
N GLU A 120 -13.09 -9.07 -12.14
CA GLU A 120 -13.06 -10.28 -11.32
C GLU A 120 -12.24 -11.34 -12.06
N VAL A 121 -11.06 -11.64 -11.53
CA VAL A 121 -10.14 -12.61 -12.08
C VAL A 121 -10.60 -13.99 -11.65
N THR A 122 -11.26 -14.72 -12.55
CA THR A 122 -11.83 -16.06 -12.28
C THR A 122 -10.94 -17.22 -12.72
N GLY A 123 -9.99 -16.95 -13.61
CA GLY A 123 -9.14 -17.95 -14.26
C GLY A 123 -9.76 -18.59 -15.51
N SER A 124 -10.88 -18.06 -16.00
CA SER A 124 -11.64 -18.66 -17.11
C SER A 124 -11.35 -18.05 -18.48
N THR A 125 -10.76 -16.86 -18.53
CA THR A 125 -10.46 -16.13 -19.77
C THR A 125 -8.94 -15.96 -20.00
N MET A 126 -8.55 -15.56 -21.22
CA MET A 126 -7.15 -15.21 -21.51
C MET A 126 -6.68 -13.97 -20.72
N GLU A 127 -7.57 -13.02 -20.48
CA GLU A 127 -7.32 -11.86 -19.63
C GLU A 127 -7.07 -12.30 -18.18
N ASP A 128 -7.86 -13.25 -17.67
CA ASP A 128 -7.66 -13.82 -16.34
C ASP A 128 -6.30 -14.52 -16.21
N LEU A 129 -5.86 -15.26 -17.23
CA LEU A 129 -4.54 -15.90 -17.19
C LEU A 129 -3.40 -14.87 -17.15
N ALA A 130 -3.53 -13.75 -17.86
CA ALA A 130 -2.56 -12.66 -17.77
C ALA A 130 -2.53 -12.05 -16.35
N HIS A 131 -3.71 -11.83 -15.75
CA HIS A 131 -3.80 -11.38 -14.36
C HIS A 131 -3.26 -12.39 -13.36
N MET A 132 -3.53 -13.69 -13.53
CA MET A 132 -2.99 -14.74 -12.67
C MET A 132 -1.46 -14.85 -12.77
N LEU A 133 -0.88 -14.63 -13.95
CA LEU A 133 0.59 -14.54 -14.11
C LEU A 133 1.16 -13.30 -13.41
N GLU A 134 0.43 -12.18 -13.41
CA GLU A 134 0.85 -10.94 -12.77
C GLU A 134 0.75 -10.98 -11.25
N TRP A 135 -0.33 -11.57 -10.72
CA TRP A 135 -0.68 -11.51 -9.30
C TRP A 135 -0.52 -12.84 -8.56
N GLY A 136 -0.32 -13.94 -9.28
CA GLY A 136 -0.16 -15.28 -8.70
C GLY A 136 -1.45 -15.92 -8.17
N GLY A 137 -2.63 -15.39 -8.49
CA GLY A 137 -3.90 -15.93 -7.98
C GLY A 137 -5.17 -15.37 -8.59
N ILE A 138 -6.30 -15.94 -8.15
CA ILE A 138 -7.68 -15.56 -8.48
C ILE A 138 -8.16 -14.53 -7.43
N GLY A 139 -8.98 -13.56 -7.84
CA GLY A 139 -9.45 -12.52 -6.93
C GLY A 139 -10.10 -11.35 -7.65
N THR A 140 -10.28 -10.25 -6.92
CA THR A 140 -10.83 -9.01 -7.49
C THR A 140 -9.71 -8.01 -7.77
N GLN A 141 -9.52 -7.65 -9.03
CA GLN A 141 -8.62 -6.59 -9.44
C GLN A 141 -9.27 -5.25 -9.10
N MET A 142 -8.50 -4.40 -8.45
CA MET A 142 -8.92 -3.06 -8.06
C MET A 142 -7.90 -2.02 -8.48
N ASP A 143 -8.38 -0.84 -8.85
CA ASP A 143 -7.53 0.31 -9.19
C ASP A 143 -7.92 1.58 -8.41
N ALA A 144 -7.03 2.55 -8.41
CA ALA A 144 -7.27 3.86 -7.81
C ALA A 144 -6.41 4.93 -8.48
N ASN A 145 -6.89 6.17 -8.49
CA ASN A 145 -6.08 7.31 -8.92
C ASN A 145 -5.06 7.67 -7.82
N VAL A 146 -3.77 7.70 -8.18
CA VAL A 146 -2.68 7.98 -7.23
C VAL A 146 -2.83 9.36 -6.57
N LYS A 147 -3.32 10.37 -7.30
CA LYS A 147 -3.54 11.72 -6.74
C LYS A 147 -4.67 11.71 -5.72
N GLU A 148 -5.75 11.01 -5.99
CA GLU A 148 -6.89 10.88 -5.07
C GLU A 148 -6.49 10.10 -3.81
N LEU A 149 -5.69 9.04 -3.94
CA LEU A 149 -5.15 8.31 -2.80
C LEU A 149 -4.29 9.20 -1.87
N LEU A 150 -3.58 10.18 -2.42
CA LEU A 150 -2.86 11.16 -1.61
C LEU A 150 -3.82 12.10 -0.86
N LEU A 151 -4.89 12.54 -1.51
CA LEU A 151 -5.86 13.46 -0.92
C LEU A 151 -6.71 12.81 0.18
N ILE A 152 -7.22 11.59 -0.06
CA ILE A 152 -7.98 10.80 0.92
C ILE A 152 -7.15 10.58 2.21
N LYS A 153 -5.82 10.46 2.08
CA LYS A 153 -4.91 10.27 3.21
C LYS A 153 -4.46 11.55 3.89
N LEU A 154 -4.35 12.67 3.16
CA LEU A 154 -4.10 13.99 3.76
C LEU A 154 -5.17 14.32 4.81
N VAL A 155 -6.43 13.95 4.56
CA VAL A 155 -7.54 14.16 5.50
C VAL A 155 -7.39 13.31 6.78
N LEU A 156 -6.99 12.04 6.67
CA LEU A 156 -6.75 11.18 7.84
C LEU A 156 -5.53 11.61 8.67
N GLN A 157 -4.51 12.18 8.01
CA GLN A 157 -3.31 12.66 8.69
C GLN A 157 -3.54 14.01 9.39
N VAL A 158 -4.37 14.90 8.84
CA VAL A 158 -4.81 16.14 9.51
C VAL A 158 -5.66 15.83 10.75
N HIS A 159 -6.65 14.94 10.65
CA HIS A 159 -7.45 14.52 11.82
C HIS A 159 -6.61 13.85 12.92
N ALA A 160 -5.63 13.02 12.56
CA ALA A 160 -4.74 12.39 13.53
C ALA A 160 -3.74 13.38 14.17
N THR A 161 -3.47 14.52 13.53
CA THR A 161 -2.58 15.56 14.08
C THR A 161 -3.37 16.48 15.03
N GLU A 162 -4.63 16.77 14.72
CA GLU A 162 -5.54 17.55 15.60
C GLU A 162 -5.87 16.83 16.91
N LEU A 163 -5.98 15.49 16.89
CA LEU A 163 -6.20 14.65 18.08
C LEU A 163 -4.98 14.52 19.02
N ILE A 164 -3.78 14.90 18.56
CA ILE A 164 -2.55 14.87 19.38
C ILE A 164 -2.22 16.27 19.94
N SER A 165 -2.89 17.31 19.41
CA SER A 165 -2.75 18.70 19.86
C SER A 165 -3.83 19.15 20.86
N GLN A 166 -4.70 18.24 21.32
CA GLN A 166 -5.64 18.44 22.43
C GLN A 166 -5.20 17.60 23.62
#